data_AF-C5KPM0-F1
#
_entry.id   AF-C5KPM0-F1
#
_cell.length_a   1.000
_cell.length_b   1.000
_cell.length_c   1.000
_cell.angle_alpha   90.00
_cell.angle_beta   90.00
_cell.angle_gamma   90.00
#
_symmetry.space_group_name_H-M   'P 1'
#
loop_
_entity.id
_entity.type
_entity.pdbx_description
1 polymer ?
#
loop_
_entity_poly.entity_id
_entity_poly.type
_entity_poly.pdbx_seq_one_letter_code
_entity_poly.pdbx_strand_id
1 'polypeptide(L)'
;MESIKVRYDGSVRNEMDEVVQFLYGEDGMTAEYIEDQDIELMKISHERLAAIAKHDYLNPDYGRGWIKDERVRSNIRMNHEVQAVLDREFENLKEMKRLL
;
A
#
# COMPACT_ATOMS: atom_id res chain seq x y z
N MET A 1 -17.67 14.85 -26.42
CA MET A 1 -16.36 14.22 -26.06
C MET A 1 -15.44 14.03 -27.26
N GLU A 2 -15.88 14.33 -28.48
CA GLU A 2 -15.09 14.10 -29.71
C GLU A 2 -13.79 14.94 -29.79
N SER A 3 -13.76 16.10 -29.14
CA SER A 3 -12.67 17.06 -29.15
C SER A 3 -11.66 16.92 -28.00
N ILE A 4 -11.84 15.96 -27.09
CA ILE A 4 -11.01 15.79 -25.90
C ILE A 4 -9.89 14.79 -26.17
N LYS A 5 -8.63 15.16 -25.89
CA LYS A 5 -7.45 14.32 -26.19
C LYS A 5 -6.43 14.39 -25.06
N VAL A 6 -5.75 13.28 -24.81
CA VAL A 6 -4.58 13.21 -23.92
C VAL A 6 -3.35 13.73 -24.66
N ARG A 7 -2.59 14.62 -24.03
CA ARG A 7 -1.34 15.19 -24.55
C ARG A 7 -0.13 14.41 -24.02
N TYR A 8 1.04 14.62 -24.63
CA TYR A 8 2.29 13.96 -24.22
C TYR A 8 2.76 14.30 -22.80
N ASP A 9 2.27 15.41 -22.22
CA ASP A 9 2.51 15.78 -20.81
C ASP A 9 1.58 15.05 -19.83
N GLY A 10 0.69 14.16 -20.30
CA GLY A 10 -0.28 13.44 -19.50
C GLY A 10 -1.57 14.21 -19.21
N SER A 11 -1.66 15.48 -19.61
CA SER A 11 -2.85 16.30 -19.42
C SER A 11 -3.93 15.99 -20.46
N VAL A 12 -5.19 16.21 -20.08
CA VAL A 12 -6.35 16.08 -20.96
C VAL A 12 -6.79 17.47 -21.38
N ARG A 13 -6.81 17.74 -22.69
CA ARG A 13 -7.12 19.07 -23.23
C ARG A 13 -8.21 19.03 -24.31
N ASN A 14 -8.90 20.16 -24.48
CA ASN A 14 -9.84 20.35 -25.58
C ASN A 14 -9.14 20.91 -26.85
N GLU A 15 -9.92 21.22 -27.89
CA GLU A 15 -9.41 21.77 -29.16
C GLU A 15 -8.84 23.18 -29.06
N MET A 16 -9.22 23.96 -28.04
CA MET A 16 -8.65 25.28 -27.74
C MET A 16 -7.39 25.18 -26.85
N ASP A 17 -6.90 23.95 -26.62
CA ASP A 17 -5.78 23.60 -25.75
C ASP A 17 -5.96 24.00 -24.28
N GLU A 18 -7.22 24.15 -23.84
CA GLU A 18 -7.55 24.37 -22.44
C GLU A 18 -7.47 23.05 -21.66
N VAL A 19 -6.89 23.10 -20.46
CA VAL A 19 -6.73 21.93 -19.60
C VAL A 19 -8.05 21.57 -18.94
N VAL A 20 -8.51 20.34 -19.17
CA VAL A 20 -9.71 19.75 -18.57
C VAL A 20 -9.33 18.88 -17.36
N GLN A 21 -8.28 18.07 -17.49
CA GLN A 21 -7.69 17.30 -16.40
C GLN A 21 -6.17 17.46 -16.41
N PHE A 22 -5.57 17.65 -15.24
CA PHE A 22 -4.10 17.71 -15.12
C PHE A 22 -3.43 16.36 -15.40
N LEU A 23 -4.12 15.27 -15.10
CA LEU A 23 -3.68 13.90 -15.34
C LEU A 23 -4.90 13.09 -15.81
N TYR A 24 -4.74 12.33 -16.90
CA TYR A 24 -5.80 11.47 -17.43
C TYR A 24 -6.31 10.52 -16.35
N GLY A 25 -7.62 10.52 -16.08
CA GLY A 25 -8.19 9.63 -15.05
C GLY A 25 -7.74 9.94 -13.62
N GLU A 26 -7.11 11.10 -13.38
CA GLU A 26 -6.48 11.51 -12.10
C GLU A 26 -5.28 10.66 -11.65
N ASP A 27 -4.99 9.54 -12.33
CA ASP A 27 -3.91 8.59 -12.03
C ASP A 27 -2.95 8.35 -13.21
N GLY A 28 -3.34 8.74 -14.43
CA GLY A 28 -2.56 8.56 -15.66
C GLY A 28 -2.62 7.15 -16.22
N MET A 29 -3.48 6.28 -15.68
CA MET A 29 -3.55 4.87 -16.04
C MET A 29 -4.56 4.63 -17.16
N THR A 30 -4.24 3.71 -18.07
CA THR A 30 -5.16 3.31 -19.14
C THR A 30 -6.13 2.25 -18.62
N ALA A 31 -7.43 2.43 -18.86
CA ALA A 31 -8.49 1.55 -18.35
C ALA A 31 -8.32 0.07 -18.75
N GLU A 32 -7.64 -0.21 -19.86
CA GLU A 32 -7.37 -1.58 -20.35
C GLU A 32 -6.50 -2.41 -19.39
N TYR A 33 -5.76 -1.76 -18.48
CA TYR A 33 -4.90 -2.42 -17.48
C TYR A 33 -5.47 -2.34 -16.06
N ILE A 34 -6.69 -1.80 -15.89
CA ILE A 34 -7.33 -1.66 -14.58
C ILE A 34 -8.22 -2.87 -14.31
N GLU A 35 -8.08 -3.46 -13.13
CA GLU A 35 -8.88 -4.59 -12.67
C GLU A 35 -9.52 -4.27 -11.31
N ASP A 36 -10.70 -4.85 -11.07
CA ASP A 36 -11.36 -4.79 -9.78
C ASP A 36 -10.56 -5.62 -8.76
N GLN A 37 -10.03 -4.96 -7.72
CA GLN A 37 -9.26 -5.61 -6.66
C GLN A 37 -9.92 -5.36 -5.30
N ASP A 38 -9.98 -6.41 -4.50
CA ASP A 38 -10.49 -6.33 -3.14
C ASP A 38 -9.42 -5.79 -2.18
N ILE A 39 -9.63 -4.59 -1.65
CA ILE A 39 -8.76 -4.01 -0.63
C ILE A 39 -9.15 -4.59 0.74
N GLU A 40 -8.48 -5.67 1.14
CA GLU A 40 -8.76 -6.40 2.40
C GLU A 40 -8.71 -5.49 3.64
N LEU A 41 -7.80 -4.49 3.64
CA LEU A 41 -7.62 -3.55 4.73
C LEU A 41 -8.91 -2.79 5.09
N MET A 42 -9.77 -2.51 4.09
CA MET A 42 -11.07 -1.87 4.33
C MET A 42 -12.05 -2.81 5.07
N LYS A 43 -12.02 -4.10 4.76
CA LYS A 43 -13.01 -5.08 5.22
C LYS A 43 -12.74 -5.61 6.63
N ILE A 44 -11.47 -5.75 7.01
CA ILE A 44 -11.09 -6.38 8.29
C ILE A 44 -11.30 -5.45 9.50
N SER A 45 -11.50 -6.01 10.70
CA SER A 45 -11.57 -5.21 11.93
C SER A 45 -10.19 -4.75 12.41
N HIS A 46 -10.13 -3.73 13.27
CA HIS A 46 -8.88 -3.30 13.91
C HIS A 46 -8.21 -4.43 14.70
N GLU A 47 -9.01 -5.26 15.36
CA GLU A 47 -8.53 -6.45 16.09
C GLU A 47 -7.92 -7.48 15.14
N ARG A 48 -8.58 -7.74 14.00
CA ARG A 48 -8.07 -8.66 12.98
C ARG A 48 -6.79 -8.12 12.35
N LEU A 49 -6.71 -6.83 12.06
CA LEU A 49 -5.51 -6.17 11.55
C LEU A 49 -4.34 -6.35 12.54
N ALA A 50 -4.57 -6.08 13.83
CA ALA A 50 -3.55 -6.29 14.86
C ALA A 50 -3.11 -7.77 14.93
N ALA A 51 -4.04 -8.72 14.79
CA ALA A 51 -3.72 -10.13 14.85
C ALA A 51 -2.86 -10.63 13.67
N ILE A 52 -2.98 -10.03 12.47
CA ILE A 52 -2.25 -10.49 11.28
C ILE A 52 -0.99 -9.67 10.97
N ALA A 53 -0.97 -8.39 11.33
CA ALA A 53 0.10 -7.47 10.94
C ALA A 53 1.01 -7.04 12.11
N LYS A 54 0.57 -7.18 13.36
CA LYS A 54 1.42 -6.83 14.51
C LYS A 54 2.42 -7.95 14.78
N HIS A 55 3.68 -7.60 14.83
CA HIS A 55 4.75 -8.54 15.11
C HIS A 55 4.98 -8.70 16.62
N ASP A 56 5.08 -9.95 17.08
CA ASP A 56 5.41 -10.30 18.46
C ASP A 56 6.84 -10.84 18.53
N TYR A 57 7.80 -9.96 18.83
CA TYR A 57 9.22 -10.29 18.89
C TYR A 57 9.61 -11.11 20.13
N LEU A 58 8.79 -11.03 21.19
CA LEU A 58 9.04 -11.74 22.46
C LEU A 58 8.77 -13.23 22.33
N ASN A 59 7.88 -13.62 21.41
CA ASN A 59 7.59 -15.01 21.11
C ASN A 59 8.85 -15.74 20.57
N PRO A 60 9.33 -16.81 21.25
CA PRO A 60 10.46 -17.63 20.79
C PRO A 60 10.28 -18.28 19.42
N ASP A 61 9.03 -18.50 19.02
CA ASP A 61 8.67 -19.16 17.77
C ASP A 61 8.31 -18.16 16.66
N TYR A 62 8.52 -16.86 16.89
CA TYR A 62 8.30 -15.83 15.88
C TYR A 62 9.07 -16.12 14.58
N GLY A 63 8.36 -16.09 13.45
CA GLY A 63 8.93 -16.37 12.13
C GLY A 63 9.10 -17.85 11.79
N ARG A 64 8.89 -18.80 12.71
CA ARG A 64 8.98 -20.24 12.41
C ARG A 64 7.91 -20.63 11.38
N GLY A 65 8.33 -21.31 10.31
CA GLY A 65 7.45 -21.80 9.25
C GLY A 65 7.35 -20.89 8.02
N TRP A 66 7.57 -19.58 8.16
CA TRP A 66 7.45 -18.61 7.05
C TRP A 66 8.72 -17.79 6.82
N ILE A 67 9.60 -17.64 7.81
CA ILE A 67 10.96 -17.13 7.65
C ILE A 67 11.94 -18.29 7.72
N LYS A 68 12.48 -18.68 6.56
CA LYS A 68 13.36 -19.86 6.44
C LYS A 68 14.73 -19.63 7.10
N ASP A 69 15.24 -18.41 7.04
CA ASP A 69 16.56 -18.07 7.58
C ASP A 69 16.52 -17.80 9.10
N GLU A 70 17.31 -18.55 9.86
CA GLU A 70 17.46 -18.36 11.31
C GLU A 70 18.16 -17.05 11.67
N ARG A 71 19.11 -16.59 10.84
CA ARG A 71 19.83 -15.32 11.05
C ARG A 71 18.87 -14.15 10.95
N VAL A 72 17.97 -14.18 9.98
CA VAL A 72 16.94 -13.15 9.80
C VAL A 72 15.97 -13.14 10.99
N ARG A 73 15.52 -14.31 11.44
CA ARG A 73 14.65 -14.42 12.64
C ARG A 73 15.33 -13.86 13.89
N SER A 74 16.58 -14.25 14.12
CA SER A 74 17.38 -13.77 15.25
C SER A 74 17.60 -12.25 15.17
N ASN A 75 17.87 -11.73 13.97
CA ASN A 75 18.07 -10.31 13.74
C ASN A 75 16.80 -9.51 14.07
N ILE A 76 15.64 -9.88 13.52
CA ILE A 76 14.37 -9.20 13.80
C ILE A 76 14.03 -9.22 15.30
N ARG A 77 14.35 -10.32 16.01
CA ARG A 77 14.07 -10.45 17.44
C ARG A 77 15.01 -9.67 18.34
N MET A 78 16.28 -9.47 17.94
CA MET A 78 17.30 -8.85 18.78
C MET A 78 17.64 -7.41 18.38
N ASN A 79 17.34 -7.01 17.15
CA ASN A 79 17.67 -5.70 16.64
C ASN A 79 16.49 -4.72 16.80
N HIS A 80 16.65 -3.78 17.72
CA HIS A 80 15.65 -2.73 17.97
C HIS A 80 15.39 -1.81 16.77
N GLU A 81 16.38 -1.57 15.90
CA GLU A 81 16.19 -0.73 14.72
C GLU A 81 15.23 -1.39 13.73
N VAL A 82 15.35 -2.70 13.54
CA VAL A 82 14.46 -3.48 12.67
C VAL A 82 13.06 -3.55 13.26
N GLN A 83 12.93 -3.75 14.57
CA GLN A 83 11.65 -3.71 15.27
C GLN A 83 10.96 -2.35 15.10
N ALA A 84 11.71 -1.25 15.26
CA ALA A 84 11.18 0.10 15.09
C ALA A 84 10.68 0.39 13.67
N VAL A 85 11.26 -0.24 12.64
CA VAL A 85 10.75 -0.15 11.27
C VAL A 85 9.43 -0.91 11.14
N LEU A 86 9.36 -2.15 11.62
CA LEU A 86 8.16 -2.97 11.56
C LEU A 86 6.99 -2.37 12.38
N ASP A 87 7.27 -1.81 13.54
CA ASP A 87 6.28 -1.13 14.37
C ASP A 87 5.73 0.13 13.68
N ARG A 88 6.60 0.86 12.97
CA ARG A 88 6.20 2.03 12.17
C ARG A 88 5.32 1.63 11.00
N GLU A 89 5.65 0.53 10.31
CA GLU A 89 4.79 0.00 9.25
C GLU A 89 3.41 -0.42 9.78
N PHE A 90 3.35 -1.01 10.97
CA PHE A 90 2.07 -1.32 11.61
C PHE A 90 1.24 -0.07 11.92
N GLU A 91 1.89 1.02 12.38
CA GLU A 91 1.21 2.31 12.57
C GLU A 91 0.75 2.92 11.24
N ASN A 92 1.54 2.81 10.17
CA ASN A 92 1.14 3.24 8.82
C ASN A 92 -0.12 2.48 8.36
N LEU A 93 -0.19 1.16 8.57
CA LEU A 93 -1.37 0.36 8.22
C LEU A 93 -2.62 0.78 9.00
N LYS A 94 -2.48 1.12 10.27
CA LYS A 94 -3.58 1.67 11.08
C LYS A 94 -4.04 3.01 10.54
N GLU A 95 -3.10 3.88 10.17
CA GLU A 95 -3.41 5.19 9.61
C GLU A 95 -4.11 5.07 8.26
N MET A 96 -3.61 4.21 7.37
CA MET A 96 -4.25 3.91 6.08
C MET A 96 -5.67 3.41 6.29
N LYS A 97 -5.88 2.47 7.23
CA LYS A 97 -7.22 1.97 7.56
C LYS A 97 -8.16 3.05 8.11
N ARG A 98 -7.63 4.09 8.77
CA ARG A 98 -8.41 5.23 9.27
C ARG A 98 -8.82 6.17 8.14
N LEU A 99 -7.98 6.30 7.12
CA LEU A 99 -8.21 7.18 5.97
C LEU A 99 -9.16 6.56 4.92
N LEU A 100 -9.17 5.23 4.82
CA LEU A 100 -10.08 4.44 3.99
C LEU A 100 -11.46 4.30 4.63
#